data_AF-A0A7V5R4F4-F1
#
_entry.id   AF-A0A7V5R4F4-F1
#
_cell.length_a   1.000
_cell.length_b   1.000
_cell.length_c   1.000
_cell.angle_alpha   90.00
_cell.angle_beta   90.00
_cell.angle_gamma   90.00
#
_symmetry.space_group_name_H-M   'P 1'
#
loop_
_entity.id
_entity.type
_entity.pdbx_description
1 polymer ?
#
loop_
_entity_poly.entity_id
_entity_poly.type
_entity_poly.pdbx_seq_one_letter_code
_entity_poly.pdbx_strand_id
1 'polypeptide(L)'
;MQGTKIENLLLLKVIDGDTVKVELEGKKESLRLLSLDTEESRGGGHKPVTNAGKLASAWAKQWFGTNEEGMPESDIRVNIEFDTADSVATCLEKHRGNYGRLLCYVYKNDENYNLKAIENGWSPYFFKYGRSRIYDDIFLDAETRAQAATLGIWDETVNAGGKSRDYEHLQPWWHMRGSLVERFRNRGIAAGVKSVRLDYQEIVTAARTGEKITVFCDLQGGIQHWPGDGAVIFAGSPQHKFNLWVPDRYIKTGCRILRFIHNRYAGHGRGYIYVSGMVSLYRDKPQIILNTTGQLSDLPPSQR
;
A
#
# COMPACT_ATOMS: atom_id res chain seq x y z
N MET A 1 -14.06 -7.32 -14.59
CA MET A 1 -13.54 -8.54 -13.93
C MET A 1 -14.19 -8.62 -12.56
N GLN A 2 -14.56 -9.81 -12.09
CA GLN A 2 -15.01 -10.00 -10.71
C GLN A 2 -13.84 -10.42 -9.82
N GLY A 3 -13.81 -9.96 -8.57
CA GLY A 3 -12.81 -10.35 -7.61
C GLY A 3 -13.09 -11.71 -7.00
N THR A 4 -12.04 -12.37 -6.51
CA THR A 4 -12.18 -13.60 -5.71
C THR A 4 -12.81 -13.25 -4.36
N LYS A 5 -13.89 -13.94 -4.00
CA LYS A 5 -14.64 -13.69 -2.78
C LYS A 5 -14.44 -14.79 -1.74
N ILE A 6 -14.51 -14.40 -0.48
CA ILE A 6 -14.69 -15.30 0.66
C ILE A 6 -15.86 -14.78 1.47
N GLU A 7 -16.82 -15.64 1.74
CA GLU A 7 -18.12 -15.27 2.31
C GLU A 7 -18.25 -15.69 3.77
N ASN A 8 -19.18 -15.04 4.47
CA ASN A 8 -19.66 -15.42 5.79
C ASN A 8 -18.59 -15.44 6.90
N LEU A 9 -17.63 -14.52 6.84
CA LEU A 9 -16.59 -14.37 7.87
C LEU A 9 -17.16 -13.71 9.12
N LEU A 10 -16.79 -14.21 10.29
CA LEU A 10 -17.16 -13.58 11.56
C LEU A 10 -16.35 -12.30 11.74
N LEU A 11 -17.01 -11.16 11.83
CA LEU A 11 -16.37 -9.92 12.26
C LEU A 11 -15.98 -10.05 13.73
N LEU A 12 -14.72 -9.78 14.06
CA LEU A 12 -14.22 -9.85 15.43
C LEU A 12 -14.04 -8.46 16.04
N LYS A 13 -13.59 -7.49 15.22
CA LYS A 13 -13.34 -6.12 15.69
C LYS A 13 -13.24 -5.12 14.55
N VAL A 14 -13.86 -3.96 14.69
CA VAL A 14 -13.55 -2.76 13.91
C VAL A 14 -12.44 -1.99 14.63
N ILE A 15 -11.28 -1.84 13.99
CA ILE A 15 -10.12 -1.18 14.61
C ILE A 15 -10.24 0.32 14.46
N ASP A 16 -10.47 0.76 13.22
CA ASP A 16 -10.64 2.14 12.78
C ASP A 16 -11.35 2.16 11.42
N GLY A 17 -11.37 3.33 10.75
CA GLY A 17 -12.11 3.55 9.52
C GLY A 17 -11.64 2.72 8.31
N ASP A 18 -10.43 2.15 8.35
CA ASP A 18 -9.84 1.44 7.21
C ASP A 18 -9.25 0.06 7.57
N THR A 19 -9.46 -0.39 8.80
CA THR A 19 -8.95 -1.67 9.32
C THR A 19 -9.99 -2.38 10.17
N VAL A 20 -10.24 -3.65 9.84
CA VAL A 20 -11.08 -4.56 10.63
C VAL A 20 -10.34 -5.88 10.91
N LYS A 21 -10.87 -6.68 11.83
CA LYS A 21 -10.41 -8.04 12.13
C LYS A 21 -11.56 -9.01 11.96
N VAL A 22 -11.27 -10.14 11.34
CA VAL A 22 -12.22 -11.23 11.09
C VAL A 22 -11.64 -12.56 11.55
N GLU A 23 -12.52 -13.54 11.75
CA GLU A 23 -12.12 -14.93 11.81
C GLU A 23 -12.14 -15.53 10.41
N LEU A 24 -11.01 -16.10 10.00
CA LEU A 24 -10.84 -16.80 8.74
C LEU A 24 -10.05 -18.09 9.00
N GLU A 25 -10.64 -19.24 8.66
CA GLU A 25 -10.02 -20.57 8.85
C GLU A 25 -9.52 -20.80 10.30
N GLY A 26 -10.32 -20.37 11.30
CA GLY A 26 -9.99 -20.48 12.73
C GLY A 26 -8.87 -19.53 13.20
N LYS A 27 -8.40 -18.63 12.33
CA LYS A 27 -7.37 -17.63 12.64
C LYS A 27 -7.97 -16.23 12.70
N LYS A 28 -7.42 -15.39 13.57
CA LYS A 28 -7.72 -13.96 13.61
C LYS A 28 -6.91 -13.24 12.53
N GLU A 29 -7.58 -12.81 11.47
CA GLU A 29 -6.98 -12.07 10.37
C GLU A 29 -7.30 -10.59 10.47
N SER A 30 -6.32 -9.75 10.12
CA SER A 30 -6.52 -8.30 10.03
C SER A 30 -6.59 -7.87 8.58
N LEU A 31 -7.67 -7.18 8.24
CA LEU A 31 -7.96 -6.69 6.90
C LEU A 31 -7.58 -5.21 6.82
N ARG A 32 -6.78 -4.84 5.82
CA ARG A 32 -6.57 -3.44 5.42
C ARG A 32 -7.47 -3.19 4.22
N LEU A 33 -8.46 -2.33 4.42
CA LEU A 33 -9.48 -2.04 3.43
C LEU A 33 -8.86 -1.29 2.26
N LEU A 34 -8.93 -1.88 1.07
CA LEU A 34 -8.36 -1.30 -0.15
C LEU A 34 -9.01 0.03 -0.49
N SER A 35 -8.28 0.89 -1.20
CA SER A 35 -8.79 2.16 -1.72
C SER A 35 -9.17 3.21 -0.65
N LEU A 36 -8.92 2.94 0.63
CA LEU A 36 -9.18 3.88 1.74
C LEU A 36 -7.89 4.40 2.41
N ASP A 37 -7.87 5.68 2.78
CA ASP A 37 -6.93 6.33 3.70
C ASP A 37 -7.70 7.23 4.67
N THR A 38 -8.51 6.64 5.55
CA THR A 38 -9.18 7.41 6.61
C THR A 38 -8.12 8.09 7.49
N GLU A 39 -8.36 9.33 7.92
CA GLU A 39 -7.41 10.03 8.79
C GLU A 39 -7.21 9.29 10.12
N GLU A 40 -6.06 9.49 10.79
CA GLU A 40 -5.74 8.71 11.99
C GLU A 40 -6.64 9.10 13.16
N SER A 41 -7.25 8.10 13.78
CA SER A 41 -8.06 8.25 15.01
C SER A 41 -7.25 8.08 16.30
N ARG A 42 -6.04 7.50 16.20
CA ARG A 42 -5.20 7.12 17.35
C ARG A 42 -3.74 7.53 17.10
N GLY A 43 -3.05 7.87 18.19
CA GLY A 43 -1.61 8.16 18.14
C GLY A 43 -0.78 6.88 17.91
N GLY A 44 0.48 7.06 17.50
CA GLY A 44 1.46 5.97 17.33
C GLY A 44 2.09 5.89 15.94
N GLY A 45 1.54 6.62 14.96
CA GLY A 45 2.13 6.79 13.64
C GLY A 45 2.75 8.18 13.42
N HIS A 46 3.29 8.40 12.23
CA HIS A 46 3.81 9.71 11.80
C HIS A 46 2.72 10.70 11.36
N LYS A 47 1.52 10.19 11.04
CA LYS A 47 0.38 11.01 10.65
C LYS A 47 -0.26 11.65 11.90
N PRO A 48 -0.83 12.86 11.77
CA PRO A 48 -1.51 13.51 12.87
C PRO A 48 -2.83 12.78 13.21
N VAL A 49 -3.18 12.74 14.50
CA VAL A 49 -4.54 12.43 14.92
C VAL A 49 -5.44 13.62 14.63
N THR A 50 -6.57 13.38 13.99
CA THR A 50 -7.50 14.44 13.55
C THR A 50 -8.92 14.20 14.08
N ASN A 51 -9.79 15.20 13.95
CA ASN A 51 -11.20 15.03 14.32
C ASN A 51 -11.92 14.16 13.30
N ALA A 52 -11.68 14.38 12.00
CA ALA A 52 -12.22 13.55 10.93
C ALA A 52 -11.85 12.07 11.11
N GLY A 53 -10.62 11.76 11.55
CA GLY A 53 -10.20 10.38 11.81
C GLY A 53 -11.00 9.71 12.92
N LYS A 54 -11.28 10.43 14.01
CA LYS A 54 -12.13 9.93 15.10
C LYS A 54 -13.56 9.69 14.62
N LEU A 55 -14.12 10.62 13.85
CA LEU A 55 -15.47 10.51 13.30
C LEU A 55 -15.58 9.36 12.29
N ALA A 56 -14.60 9.19 11.39
CA ALA A 56 -14.54 8.06 10.47
C ALA A 56 -14.46 6.71 11.21
N SER A 57 -13.67 6.63 12.29
CA SER A 57 -13.60 5.43 13.14
C SER A 57 -14.92 5.14 13.86
N ALA A 58 -15.60 6.17 14.37
CA ALA A 58 -16.92 6.03 14.99
C ALA A 58 -17.98 5.60 13.97
N TRP A 59 -18.00 6.23 12.80
CA TRP A 59 -18.89 5.89 11.70
C TRP A 59 -18.69 4.44 11.23
N ALA A 60 -17.44 3.98 11.12
CA ALA A 60 -17.12 2.60 10.77
C ALA A 60 -17.75 1.62 11.76
N LYS A 61 -17.56 1.85 13.06
CA LYS A 61 -18.12 1.00 14.13
C LYS A 61 -19.64 0.98 14.08
N GLN A 62 -20.27 2.14 13.87
CA GLN A 62 -21.72 2.25 13.70
C GLN A 62 -22.20 1.47 12.46
N TRP A 63 -21.56 1.65 11.31
CA TRP A 63 -21.93 0.99 10.05
C TRP A 63 -21.84 -0.54 10.18
N PHE A 64 -20.76 -1.03 10.79
CA PHE A 64 -20.60 -2.46 11.07
C PHE A 64 -21.53 -2.97 12.19
N GLY A 65 -22.11 -2.10 13.00
CA GLY A 65 -23.04 -2.47 14.09
C GLY A 65 -22.32 -2.97 15.34
N THR A 66 -21.14 -2.40 15.63
CA THR A 66 -20.35 -2.73 16.82
C THR A 66 -20.46 -1.63 17.88
N ASN A 67 -20.07 -1.93 19.12
CA ASN A 67 -19.97 -0.93 20.18
C ASN A 67 -18.83 0.08 19.95
N GLU A 68 -18.64 1.02 20.89
CA GLU A 68 -17.64 2.09 20.80
C GLU A 68 -16.19 1.57 20.78
N GLU A 69 -15.92 0.40 21.37
CA GLU A 69 -14.62 -0.26 21.31
C GLU A 69 -14.39 -1.02 19.99
N GLY A 70 -15.42 -1.07 19.12
CA GLY A 70 -15.44 -1.78 17.86
C GLY A 70 -15.70 -3.28 17.98
N MET A 71 -16.20 -3.73 19.13
CA MET A 71 -16.54 -5.14 19.36
C MET A 71 -18.00 -5.41 18.97
N PRO A 72 -18.30 -6.46 18.20
CA PRO A 72 -19.66 -6.92 17.98
C PRO A 72 -20.30 -7.37 19.30
N GLU A 73 -21.55 -6.97 19.53
CA GLU A 73 -22.37 -7.46 20.65
C GLU A 73 -23.20 -8.69 20.27
N SER A 74 -23.23 -9.01 18.98
CA SER A 74 -23.85 -10.20 18.40
C SER A 74 -23.04 -10.67 17.19
N ASP A 75 -23.38 -11.84 16.64
CA ASP A 75 -22.75 -12.38 15.45
C ASP A 75 -22.97 -11.45 14.24
N ILE A 76 -21.89 -10.81 13.79
CA ILE A 76 -21.88 -10.00 12.57
C ILE A 76 -21.06 -10.73 11.51
N ARG A 77 -21.69 -11.01 10.37
CA ARG A 77 -21.07 -11.68 9.23
C ARG A 77 -20.74 -10.67 8.13
N VAL A 78 -19.55 -10.81 7.56
CA VAL A 78 -19.06 -9.98 6.45
C VAL A 78 -18.50 -10.86 5.35
N ASN A 79 -18.56 -10.37 4.12
CA ASN A 79 -17.88 -10.97 2.97
C ASN A 79 -16.66 -10.11 2.61
N ILE A 80 -15.65 -10.73 2.02
CA ILE A 80 -14.49 -10.03 1.49
C ILE A 80 -14.31 -10.33 0.01
N GLU A 81 -13.80 -9.34 -0.72
CA GLU A 81 -13.45 -9.48 -2.14
C GLU A 81 -12.04 -8.97 -2.38
N PHE A 82 -11.21 -9.81 -2.98
CA PHE A 82 -9.88 -9.41 -3.42
C PHE A 82 -9.98 -8.62 -4.73
N ASP A 83 -9.10 -7.65 -4.92
CA ASP A 83 -9.02 -6.84 -6.16
C ASP A 83 -8.39 -7.59 -7.34
N THR A 84 -8.44 -8.93 -7.34
CA THR A 84 -7.94 -9.82 -8.39
C THR A 84 -8.83 -11.07 -8.49
N ALA A 85 -8.68 -11.82 -9.59
CA ALA A 85 -9.34 -13.12 -9.78
C ALA A 85 -8.40 -14.31 -9.48
N ASP A 86 -7.36 -14.12 -8.66
CA ASP A 86 -6.47 -15.21 -8.27
C ASP A 86 -7.19 -16.25 -7.40
N SER A 87 -6.70 -17.48 -7.33
CA SER A 87 -7.28 -18.48 -6.43
C SER A 87 -7.28 -18.01 -4.97
N VAL A 88 -8.22 -18.49 -4.15
CA VAL A 88 -8.28 -18.15 -2.72
C VAL A 88 -6.94 -18.38 -2.03
N ALA A 89 -6.28 -19.53 -2.28
CA ALA A 89 -4.98 -19.83 -1.70
C ALA A 89 -3.92 -18.77 -2.08
N THR A 90 -3.87 -18.40 -3.37
CA THR A 90 -2.96 -17.35 -3.85
C THR A 90 -3.28 -15.99 -3.22
N CYS A 91 -4.56 -15.65 -3.05
CA CYS A 91 -4.96 -14.41 -2.41
C CYS A 91 -4.52 -14.32 -0.95
N LEU A 92 -4.73 -15.40 -0.18
CA LEU A 92 -4.36 -15.47 1.23
C LEU A 92 -2.84 -15.44 1.44
N GLU A 93 -2.07 -15.89 0.47
CA GLU A 93 -0.61 -15.82 0.48
C GLU A 93 -0.09 -14.44 0.03
N LYS A 94 -0.47 -13.99 -1.17
CA LYS A 94 0.17 -12.86 -1.88
C LYS A 94 -0.49 -11.51 -1.66
N HIS A 95 -1.81 -11.44 -1.43
CA HIS A 95 -2.53 -10.15 -1.33
C HIS A 95 -2.51 -9.58 0.08
N ARG A 96 -1.29 -9.43 0.58
CA ARG A 96 -1.00 -8.81 1.88
C ARG A 96 -0.24 -7.50 1.71
N GLY A 97 -0.60 -6.53 2.54
CA GLY A 97 0.07 -5.24 2.62
C GLY A 97 1.42 -5.31 3.33
N ASN A 98 2.08 -4.16 3.49
CA ASN A 98 3.42 -4.08 4.06
C ASN A 98 3.57 -4.67 5.48
N TYR A 99 2.46 -4.75 6.23
CA TYR A 99 2.40 -5.27 7.60
C TYR A 99 1.69 -6.63 7.70
N GLY A 100 1.56 -7.36 6.59
CA GLY A 100 0.94 -8.70 6.58
C GLY A 100 -0.60 -8.73 6.62
N ARG A 101 -1.27 -7.58 6.73
CA ARG A 101 -2.74 -7.48 6.64
C ARG A 101 -3.25 -7.86 5.25
N LEU A 102 -4.34 -8.62 5.17
CA LEU A 102 -5.00 -8.94 3.89
C LEU A 102 -5.56 -7.66 3.26
N LEU A 103 -5.38 -7.53 1.95
CA LEU A 103 -5.86 -6.40 1.15
C LEU A 103 -7.14 -6.80 0.42
N CYS A 104 -8.27 -6.22 0.81
CA CYS A 104 -9.57 -6.57 0.25
C CYS A 104 -10.59 -5.42 0.37
N TYR A 105 -11.68 -5.57 -0.36
CA TYR A 105 -12.96 -4.89 -0.12
C TYR A 105 -13.78 -5.69 0.88
N VAL A 106 -14.58 -5.01 1.70
CA VAL A 106 -15.44 -5.65 2.70
C VAL A 106 -16.90 -5.32 2.42
N TYR A 107 -17.75 -6.32 2.58
CA TYR A 107 -19.19 -6.23 2.40
C TYR A 107 -19.93 -6.67 3.65
N LYS A 108 -21.03 -5.99 3.94
CA LYS A 108 -22.03 -6.40 4.93
C LYS A 108 -23.40 -6.19 4.29
N ASN A 109 -24.26 -7.21 4.33
CA ASN A 109 -25.59 -7.17 3.68
C ASN A 109 -25.53 -6.71 2.21
N ASP A 110 -24.55 -7.24 1.46
CA ASP A 110 -24.27 -6.90 0.05
C ASP A 110 -23.85 -5.44 -0.24
N GLU A 111 -23.68 -4.61 0.79
CA GLU A 111 -23.15 -3.25 0.64
C GLU A 111 -21.62 -3.22 0.78
N ASN A 112 -20.95 -2.60 -0.18
CA ASN A 112 -19.50 -2.39 -0.16
C ASN A 112 -19.14 -1.27 0.82
N TYR A 113 -18.54 -1.59 1.96
CA TYR A 113 -18.13 -0.61 2.96
C TYR A 113 -17.11 0.39 2.41
N ASN A 114 -16.16 -0.06 1.58
CA ASN A 114 -15.13 0.79 1.00
C ASN A 114 -15.76 1.88 0.13
N LEU A 115 -16.76 1.52 -0.68
CA LEU A 115 -17.54 2.50 -1.44
C LEU A 115 -18.25 3.47 -0.50
N LYS A 116 -18.96 2.96 0.51
CA LYS A 116 -19.70 3.80 1.47
C LYS A 116 -18.80 4.78 2.22
N ALA A 117 -17.59 4.38 2.59
CA ALA A 117 -16.64 5.26 3.26
C ALA A 117 -16.22 6.43 2.35
N ILE A 118 -16.01 6.19 1.05
CA ILE A 118 -15.69 7.24 0.07
C ILE A 118 -16.92 8.11 -0.22
N GLU A 119 -18.09 7.50 -0.46
CA GLU A 119 -19.35 8.20 -0.73
C GLU A 119 -19.75 9.17 0.40
N ASN A 120 -19.43 8.84 1.65
CA ASN A 120 -19.73 9.68 2.81
C ASN A 120 -18.57 10.63 3.18
N GLY A 121 -17.52 10.71 2.36
CA GLY A 121 -16.40 11.63 2.59
C GLY A 121 -15.49 11.26 3.77
N TRP A 122 -15.51 10.02 4.26
CA TRP A 122 -14.63 9.59 5.35
C TRP A 122 -13.21 9.23 4.89
N SER A 123 -13.04 9.01 3.59
CA SER A 123 -11.77 8.69 2.97
C SER A 123 -11.72 9.28 1.56
N PRO A 124 -10.54 9.74 1.09
CA PRO A 124 -10.32 9.92 -0.34
C PRO A 124 -10.26 8.57 -1.05
N TYR A 125 -10.33 8.56 -2.38
CA TYR A 125 -10.01 7.38 -3.17
C TYR A 125 -8.48 7.19 -3.22
N PHE A 126 -7.98 6.20 -2.49
CA PHE A 126 -6.55 6.06 -2.19
C PHE A 126 -5.80 5.01 -3.02
N PHE A 127 -4.70 5.42 -3.67
CA PHE A 127 -3.96 4.60 -4.65
C PHE A 127 -2.72 3.87 -4.13
N LYS A 128 -2.61 3.58 -2.83
CA LYS A 128 -1.38 2.98 -2.25
C LYS A 128 -0.90 1.71 -2.95
N TYR A 129 -1.82 0.85 -3.40
CA TYR A 129 -1.50 -0.40 -4.07
C TYR A 129 -1.90 -0.39 -5.56
N GLY A 130 -2.00 0.80 -6.14
CA GLY A 130 -2.54 1.04 -7.48
C GLY A 130 -4.03 1.40 -7.46
N ARG A 131 -4.59 1.63 -8.65
CA ARG A 131 -6.03 1.81 -8.83
C ARG A 131 -6.76 0.49 -8.58
N SER A 132 -8.00 0.57 -8.12
CA SER A 132 -8.88 -0.60 -8.07
C SER A 132 -8.99 -1.19 -9.48
N ARG A 133 -8.97 -2.51 -9.60
CA ARG A 133 -9.22 -3.19 -10.88
C ARG A 133 -10.70 -3.43 -11.14
N ILE A 134 -11.53 -3.28 -10.10
CA ILE A 134 -12.95 -3.64 -10.12
C ILE A 134 -13.84 -2.39 -10.04
N TYR A 135 -13.48 -1.42 -9.19
CA TYR A 135 -14.34 -0.31 -8.76
C TYR A 135 -13.78 1.07 -9.11
N ASP A 136 -12.83 1.18 -10.04
CA ASP A 136 -12.09 2.42 -10.29
C ASP A 136 -12.99 3.62 -10.59
N ASP A 137 -13.85 3.49 -11.59
CA ASP A 137 -14.77 4.56 -12.00
C ASP A 137 -15.82 4.85 -10.92
N ILE A 138 -16.27 3.81 -10.21
CA ILE A 138 -17.28 3.91 -9.15
C ILE A 138 -16.72 4.67 -7.94
N PHE A 139 -15.47 4.39 -7.53
CA PHE A 139 -14.81 5.12 -6.44
C PHE A 139 -14.47 6.55 -6.83
N LEU A 140 -14.10 6.80 -8.09
CA LEU A 140 -13.85 8.16 -8.57
C LEU A 140 -15.12 9.00 -8.58
N ASP A 141 -16.24 8.44 -9.05
CA ASP A 141 -17.55 9.11 -9.02
C ASP A 141 -18.01 9.38 -7.58
N ALA A 142 -17.86 8.40 -6.69
CA ALA A 142 -18.17 8.55 -5.27
C ALA A 142 -17.38 9.68 -4.60
N GLU A 143 -16.06 9.74 -4.83
CA GLU A 143 -15.22 10.82 -4.30
C GLU A 143 -15.65 12.18 -4.85
N THR A 144 -15.93 12.25 -6.16
CA THR A 144 -16.41 13.49 -6.82
C THR A 144 -17.70 14.00 -6.18
N ARG A 145 -18.67 13.10 -5.93
CA ARG A 145 -19.92 13.45 -5.26
C ARG A 145 -19.70 13.90 -3.82
N ALA A 146 -18.84 13.20 -3.07
CA ALA A 146 -18.53 13.56 -1.69
C ALA A 146 -17.84 14.93 -1.58
N GLN A 147 -16.94 15.26 -2.52
CA GLN A 147 -16.30 16.57 -2.62
C GLN A 147 -17.31 17.67 -2.96
N ALA A 148 -18.15 17.45 -3.98
CA ALA A 148 -19.15 18.44 -4.40
C ALA A 148 -20.19 18.75 -3.32
N ALA A 149 -20.49 17.76 -2.47
CA ALA A 149 -21.40 17.90 -1.33
C ALA A 149 -20.68 18.32 -0.03
N THR A 150 -19.37 18.57 -0.06
CA THR A 150 -18.57 19.01 1.10
C THR A 150 -18.74 18.05 2.29
N LEU A 151 -18.59 16.75 2.07
CA LEU A 151 -18.80 15.73 3.10
C LEU A 151 -17.50 15.36 3.84
N GLY A 152 -17.59 15.14 5.15
CA GLY A 152 -16.52 14.56 5.96
C GLY A 152 -15.21 15.33 5.85
N ILE A 153 -14.15 14.69 5.33
CA ILE A 153 -12.82 15.31 5.17
C ILE A 153 -12.80 16.49 4.18
N TRP A 154 -13.85 16.62 3.36
CA TRP A 154 -13.98 17.72 2.39
C TRP A 154 -14.61 18.98 3.00
N ASP A 155 -15.15 18.88 4.22
CA ASP A 155 -15.60 20.03 5.00
C ASP A 155 -14.49 20.50 5.94
N GLU A 156 -13.95 21.69 5.66
CA GLU A 156 -12.89 22.31 6.48
C GLU A 156 -13.32 22.48 7.94
N THR A 157 -14.63 22.60 8.21
CA THR A 157 -15.15 22.75 9.58
C THR A 157 -14.98 21.47 10.40
N VAL A 158 -14.93 20.30 9.75
CA VAL A 158 -14.78 19.01 10.45
C VAL A 158 -13.45 18.93 11.18
N ASN A 159 -12.38 19.51 10.64
CA ASN A 159 -11.08 19.59 11.29
C ASN A 159 -10.75 20.99 11.84
N ALA A 160 -11.74 21.88 11.97
CA ALA A 160 -11.53 23.26 12.40
C ALA A 160 -10.78 23.35 13.74
N GLY A 161 -9.76 24.21 13.77
CA GLY A 161 -8.92 24.41 14.96
C GLY A 161 -8.01 23.23 15.33
N GLY A 162 -7.99 22.16 14.51
CA GLY A 162 -7.21 20.96 14.71
C GLY A 162 -6.14 20.73 13.64
N LYS A 163 -5.54 19.54 13.68
CA LYS A 163 -4.67 19.06 12.60
C LYS A 163 -5.52 18.49 11.47
N SER A 164 -5.09 18.69 10.23
CA SER A 164 -5.72 18.13 9.04
C SER A 164 -4.68 17.46 8.14
N ARG A 165 -5.15 16.81 7.09
CA ARG A 165 -4.31 16.30 6.00
C ARG A 165 -4.32 17.30 4.84
N ASP A 166 -3.18 17.42 4.19
CA ASP A 166 -2.99 18.28 3.02
C ASP A 166 -3.38 17.51 1.74
N TYR A 167 -4.69 17.41 1.49
CA TYR A 167 -5.19 16.67 0.32
C TYR A 167 -4.83 17.32 -1.01
N GLU A 168 -4.66 18.65 -1.03
CA GLU A 168 -4.22 19.39 -2.23
C GLU A 168 -2.89 18.87 -2.76
N HIS A 169 -1.92 18.59 -1.87
CA HIS A 169 -0.64 18.03 -2.26
C HIS A 169 -0.65 16.50 -2.33
N LEU A 170 -1.41 15.83 -1.45
CA LEU A 170 -1.41 14.37 -1.36
C LEU A 170 -2.13 13.69 -2.53
N GLN A 171 -3.29 14.19 -2.96
CA GLN A 171 -4.06 13.56 -4.04
C GLN A 171 -3.25 13.50 -5.35
N PRO A 172 -2.71 14.60 -5.92
CA PRO A 172 -1.92 14.52 -7.15
C PRO A 172 -0.74 13.56 -7.04
N TRP A 173 -0.07 13.55 -5.89
CA TRP A 173 1.04 12.65 -5.63
C TRP A 173 0.61 11.17 -5.58
N TRP A 174 -0.53 10.86 -4.95
CA TRP A 174 -1.10 9.51 -4.96
C TRP A 174 -1.56 9.07 -6.35
N HIS A 175 -2.19 9.95 -7.13
CA HIS A 175 -2.55 9.68 -8.52
C HIS A 175 -1.32 9.33 -9.37
N MET A 176 -0.25 10.11 -9.24
CA MET A 176 1.03 9.80 -9.89
C MET A 176 1.49 8.41 -9.49
N ARG A 177 1.57 8.09 -8.18
CA ARG A 177 2.01 6.77 -7.70
C ARG A 177 1.13 5.64 -8.22
N GLY A 178 -0.19 5.82 -8.23
CA GLY A 178 -1.15 4.88 -8.81
C GLY A 178 -0.83 4.57 -10.27
N SER A 179 -0.55 5.60 -11.08
CA SER A 179 -0.17 5.42 -12.49
C SER A 179 1.12 4.61 -12.69
N LEU A 180 2.04 4.63 -11.72
CA LEU A 180 3.28 3.85 -11.78
C LEU A 180 3.02 2.37 -11.54
N VAL A 181 2.09 2.08 -10.63
CA VAL A 181 1.61 0.72 -10.39
C VAL A 181 0.86 0.21 -11.62
N GLU A 182 0.02 1.02 -12.26
CA GLU A 182 -0.64 0.63 -13.52
C GLU A 182 0.38 0.36 -14.64
N ARG A 183 1.44 1.18 -14.74
CA ARG A 183 2.53 0.90 -15.69
C ARG A 183 3.21 -0.43 -15.41
N PHE A 184 3.46 -0.75 -14.14
CA PHE A 184 4.02 -2.04 -13.76
C PHE A 184 3.08 -3.19 -14.14
N ARG A 185 1.78 -3.07 -13.86
CA ARG A 185 0.76 -4.07 -14.23
C ARG A 185 0.72 -4.30 -15.75
N ASN A 186 0.67 -3.21 -16.54
CA ASN A 186 0.47 -3.29 -17.98
C ASN A 186 1.73 -3.68 -18.76
N ARG A 187 2.92 -3.27 -18.30
CA ARG A 187 4.18 -3.45 -19.05
C ARG A 187 5.26 -4.15 -18.26
N GLY A 188 5.34 -3.92 -16.95
CA GLY A 188 6.36 -4.51 -16.09
C GLY A 188 6.23 -6.03 -15.98
N ILE A 189 5.01 -6.53 -15.73
CA ILE A 189 4.75 -7.98 -15.60
C ILE A 189 5.17 -8.71 -16.88
N ALA A 190 4.73 -8.24 -18.04
CA ALA A 190 5.10 -8.85 -19.33
C ALA A 190 6.61 -8.79 -19.60
N ALA A 191 7.31 -7.77 -19.10
CA ALA A 191 8.77 -7.64 -19.20
C ALA A 191 9.54 -8.50 -18.17
N GLY A 192 8.86 -9.38 -17.42
CA GLY A 192 9.48 -10.25 -16.43
C GLY A 192 9.91 -9.54 -15.13
N VAL A 193 9.46 -8.31 -14.91
CA VAL A 193 9.77 -7.55 -13.68
C VAL A 193 9.08 -8.19 -12.48
N LYS A 194 9.82 -8.36 -11.39
CA LYS A 194 9.31 -8.91 -10.12
C LYS A 194 8.89 -7.80 -9.16
N SER A 195 7.70 -7.89 -8.58
CA SER A 195 7.27 -7.04 -7.47
C SER A 195 7.88 -7.55 -6.17
N VAL A 196 8.51 -6.67 -5.38
CA VAL A 196 8.99 -7.04 -4.02
C VAL A 196 7.89 -7.67 -3.17
N ARG A 197 6.64 -7.24 -3.34
CA ARG A 197 5.51 -7.69 -2.52
C ARG A 197 4.85 -8.97 -3.05
N LEU A 198 4.63 -9.07 -4.36
CA LEU A 198 3.86 -10.17 -4.96
C LEU A 198 4.73 -11.38 -5.34
N ASP A 199 6.01 -11.14 -5.63
CA ASP A 199 6.94 -12.13 -6.15
C ASP A 199 8.13 -12.34 -5.20
N TYR A 200 7.92 -12.08 -3.91
CA TYR A 200 8.99 -12.06 -2.91
C TYR A 200 9.74 -13.40 -2.85
N GLN A 201 9.03 -14.52 -2.87
CA GLN A 201 9.66 -15.84 -2.81
C GLN A 201 10.50 -16.14 -4.06
N GLU A 202 10.07 -15.67 -5.23
CA GLU A 202 10.84 -15.77 -6.47
C GLU A 202 12.12 -14.92 -6.40
N ILE A 203 12.03 -13.71 -5.83
CA ILE A 203 13.20 -12.85 -5.59
C ILE A 203 14.18 -13.53 -4.62
N VAL A 204 13.69 -14.16 -3.55
CA VAL A 204 14.54 -14.92 -2.60
C VAL A 204 15.21 -16.11 -3.28
N THR A 205 14.50 -16.85 -4.12
CA THR A 205 15.07 -17.96 -4.89
C THR A 205 16.16 -17.46 -5.85
N ALA A 206 15.88 -16.42 -6.63
CA ALA A 206 16.86 -15.76 -7.50
C ALA A 206 18.10 -15.24 -6.74
N ALA A 207 17.91 -14.78 -5.50
CA ALA A 207 19.00 -14.32 -4.63
C ALA A 207 19.91 -15.45 -4.14
N ARG A 208 19.41 -16.68 -4.04
CA ARG A 208 20.21 -17.86 -3.65
C ARG A 208 21.09 -18.34 -4.79
N THR A 209 20.63 -18.18 -6.02
CA THR A 209 21.32 -18.60 -7.26
C THR A 209 22.15 -17.49 -7.88
N GLY A 210 22.01 -16.24 -7.42
CA GLY A 210 22.77 -15.11 -7.92
C GLY A 210 22.28 -14.64 -9.30
N GLU A 211 20.98 -14.62 -9.54
CA GLU A 211 20.42 -14.26 -10.84
C GLU A 211 20.38 -12.75 -11.09
N LYS A 212 20.43 -12.37 -12.36
CA LYS A 212 20.14 -10.99 -12.78
C LYS A 212 18.64 -10.81 -12.95
N ILE A 213 18.05 -9.94 -12.14
CA ILE A 213 16.61 -9.65 -12.18
C ILE A 213 16.35 -8.15 -12.30
N THR A 214 15.12 -7.79 -12.65
CA THR A 214 14.58 -6.45 -12.48
C THR A 214 13.46 -6.49 -11.46
N VAL A 215 13.54 -5.61 -10.46
CA VAL A 215 12.59 -5.52 -9.34
C VAL A 215 11.84 -4.19 -9.40
N PHE A 216 10.52 -4.23 -9.26
CA PHE A 216 9.68 -3.06 -9.01
C PHE A 216 9.51 -2.86 -7.50
N CYS A 217 10.02 -1.75 -6.99
CA CYS A 217 10.06 -1.44 -5.55
C CYS A 217 9.75 0.03 -5.26
N ASP A 218 9.51 0.35 -3.99
CA ASP A 218 9.19 1.70 -3.52
C ASP A 218 10.33 2.27 -2.66
N LEU A 219 10.86 3.43 -3.06
CA LEU A 219 11.95 4.11 -2.36
C LEU A 219 11.48 5.35 -1.60
N GLN A 220 10.18 5.48 -1.31
CA GLN A 220 9.63 6.61 -0.53
C GLN A 220 10.42 6.86 0.77
N GLY A 221 10.85 5.79 1.45
CA GLY A 221 11.60 5.88 2.71
C GLY A 221 13.02 6.46 2.57
N GLY A 222 13.51 6.71 1.35
CA GLY A 222 14.82 7.29 1.11
C GLY A 222 15.97 6.37 1.55
N ILE A 223 17.06 6.97 2.04
CA ILE A 223 18.24 6.25 2.53
C ILE A 223 18.13 6.18 4.06
N GLN A 224 18.05 4.98 4.61
CA GLN A 224 17.71 4.78 6.03
C GLN A 224 18.92 4.42 6.90
N HIS A 225 20.01 3.88 6.32
CA HIS A 225 21.15 3.44 7.12
C HIS A 225 22.49 3.68 6.41
N TRP A 226 23.52 3.95 7.20
CA TRP A 226 24.84 4.40 6.74
C TRP A 226 25.99 3.59 7.38
N PRO A 227 26.03 2.25 7.21
CA PRO A 227 27.03 1.42 7.88
C PRO A 227 28.40 1.59 7.20
N GLY A 228 29.40 1.97 8.00
CA GLY A 228 30.73 2.31 7.49
C GLY A 228 30.66 3.40 6.41
N ASP A 229 31.30 3.15 5.28
CA ASP A 229 31.36 4.07 4.14
C ASP A 229 30.24 3.86 3.13
N GLY A 230 29.37 2.86 3.32
CA GLY A 230 28.26 2.60 2.41
C GLY A 230 26.92 3.16 2.89
N ALA A 231 25.87 2.80 2.16
CA ALA A 231 24.50 3.22 2.42
C ALA A 231 23.49 2.13 2.05
N VAL A 232 22.54 1.88 2.95
CA VAL A 232 21.42 0.94 2.74
C VAL A 232 20.16 1.72 2.45
N ILE A 233 19.49 1.33 1.37
CA ILE A 233 18.13 1.72 1.05
C ILE A 233 17.22 0.51 1.27
N PHE A 234 16.28 0.63 2.18
CA PHE A 234 15.23 -0.35 2.40
C PHE A 234 14.13 -0.14 1.36
N ALA A 235 14.01 -1.09 0.44
CA ALA A 235 13.13 -1.04 -0.72
C ALA A 235 11.98 -2.08 -0.63
N GLY A 236 11.74 -2.61 0.57
CA GLY A 236 10.70 -3.59 0.85
C GLY A 236 9.81 -3.19 2.03
N SER A 237 9.23 -4.20 2.69
CA SER A 237 8.42 -4.04 3.89
C SER A 237 8.93 -4.95 5.01
N PRO A 238 8.50 -4.74 6.28
CA PRO A 238 8.83 -5.66 7.36
C PRO A 238 8.50 -7.13 7.03
N GLN A 239 7.42 -7.37 6.27
CA GLN A 239 7.02 -8.68 5.78
C GLN A 239 7.86 -9.18 4.60
N HIS A 240 8.23 -8.29 3.67
CA HIS A 240 8.96 -8.61 2.44
C HIS A 240 10.24 -7.77 2.37
N LYS A 241 11.29 -8.22 3.05
CA LYS A 241 12.53 -7.43 3.23
C LYS A 241 13.37 -7.46 1.96
N PHE A 242 13.64 -6.30 1.37
CA PHE A 242 14.49 -6.17 0.19
C PHE A 242 15.36 -4.92 0.33
N ASN A 243 16.67 -5.07 0.07
CA ASN A 243 17.63 -3.98 0.25
C ASN A 243 18.29 -3.58 -1.07
N LEU A 244 18.61 -2.31 -1.19
CA LEU A 244 19.61 -1.83 -2.14
C LEU A 244 20.82 -1.34 -1.36
N TRP A 245 22.01 -1.73 -1.81
CA TRP A 245 23.27 -1.39 -1.14
C TRP A 245 24.15 -0.54 -2.05
N VAL A 246 24.62 0.61 -1.54
CA VAL A 246 25.66 1.42 -2.20
C VAL A 246 26.96 1.22 -1.41
N PRO A 247 27.99 0.56 -1.98
CA PRO A 247 29.20 0.15 -1.23
C PRO A 247 30.04 1.29 -0.67
N ASP A 248 30.23 2.36 -1.45
CA ASP A 248 31.06 3.50 -1.07
C ASP A 248 30.32 4.78 -1.47
N ARG A 249 29.97 5.59 -0.47
CA ARG A 249 29.20 6.82 -0.64
C ARG A 249 30.06 8.03 -0.99
N TYR A 250 31.37 7.96 -0.84
CA TYR A 250 32.28 9.08 -1.02
C TYR A 250 32.90 9.12 -2.42
N ILE A 251 32.94 7.98 -3.11
CA ILE A 251 33.31 7.97 -4.54
C ILE A 251 32.23 8.62 -5.40
N LYS A 252 32.66 9.21 -6.52
CA LYS A 252 31.81 9.94 -7.46
C LYS A 252 30.56 9.15 -7.86
N THR A 253 30.68 7.85 -8.08
CA THR A 253 29.55 7.00 -8.48
C THR A 253 28.54 6.80 -7.36
N GLY A 254 29.00 6.54 -6.14
CA GLY A 254 28.15 6.43 -4.96
C GLY A 254 27.39 7.71 -4.67
N CYS A 255 28.08 8.85 -4.66
CA CYS A 255 27.44 10.17 -4.50
C CYS A 255 26.33 10.39 -5.54
N ARG A 256 26.57 10.01 -6.81
CA ARG A 256 25.59 10.15 -7.89
C ARG A 256 24.35 9.30 -7.67
N ILE A 257 24.53 8.04 -7.26
CA ILE A 257 23.41 7.13 -6.98
C ILE A 257 22.56 7.66 -5.83
N LEU A 258 23.20 8.03 -4.71
CA LEU A 258 22.51 8.49 -3.51
C LEU A 258 21.76 9.80 -3.76
N ARG A 259 22.38 10.76 -4.44
CA ARG A 259 21.72 12.01 -4.83
C ARG A 259 20.55 11.77 -5.78
N PHE A 260 20.68 10.83 -6.73
CA PHE A 260 19.59 10.49 -7.64
C PHE A 260 18.40 9.87 -6.89
N ILE A 261 18.67 8.95 -5.94
CA ILE A 261 17.63 8.36 -5.09
C ILE A 261 16.93 9.43 -4.26
N HIS A 262 17.71 10.25 -3.55
CA HIS A 262 17.20 11.31 -2.68
C HIS A 262 16.32 12.31 -3.44
N ASN A 263 16.82 12.85 -4.56
CA ASN A 263 16.12 13.91 -5.27
C ASN A 263 14.89 13.44 -6.06
N ARG A 264 14.89 12.19 -6.54
CA ARG A 264 13.83 11.72 -7.45
C ARG A 264 12.79 10.82 -6.79
N TYR A 265 13.19 9.96 -5.85
CA TYR A 265 12.32 8.87 -5.39
C TYR A 265 11.94 8.94 -3.91
N ALA A 266 12.75 9.58 -3.06
CA ALA A 266 12.48 9.69 -1.62
C ALA A 266 11.35 10.69 -1.29
N GLY A 267 10.74 10.56 -0.10
CA GLY A 267 9.73 11.49 0.40
C GLY A 267 8.48 11.54 -0.47
N HIS A 268 8.03 12.74 -0.81
CA HIS A 268 6.95 12.97 -1.80
C HIS A 268 7.47 13.01 -3.24
N GLY A 269 8.67 12.47 -3.49
CA GLY A 269 9.15 12.16 -4.83
C GLY A 269 8.38 10.99 -5.46
N ARG A 270 8.93 10.44 -6.53
CA ARG A 270 8.28 9.42 -7.35
C ARG A 270 7.97 8.11 -6.60
N GLY A 271 8.78 7.74 -5.61
CA GLY A 271 8.66 6.49 -4.87
C GLY A 271 9.02 5.26 -5.71
N TYR A 272 8.09 4.82 -6.56
CA TYR A 272 8.21 3.59 -7.33
C TYR A 272 9.26 3.66 -8.45
N ILE A 273 10.03 2.59 -8.58
CA ILE A 273 11.16 2.47 -9.49
C ILE A 273 11.38 1.02 -9.96
N TYR A 274 12.04 0.85 -11.11
CA TYR A 274 12.60 -0.42 -11.57
C TYR A 274 14.09 -0.48 -11.27
N VAL A 275 14.53 -1.51 -10.55
CA VAL A 275 15.93 -1.73 -10.19
C VAL A 275 16.43 -3.03 -10.82
N SER A 276 17.45 -2.95 -11.67
CA SER A 276 18.04 -4.12 -12.33
C SER A 276 19.43 -4.42 -11.79
N GLY A 277 19.72 -5.69 -11.54
CA GLY A 277 21.03 -6.10 -11.05
C GLY A 277 21.10 -7.57 -10.67
N MET A 278 22.30 -8.02 -10.34
CA MET A 278 22.49 -9.31 -9.68
C MET A 278 21.90 -9.21 -8.28
N VAL A 279 20.99 -10.13 -7.94
CA VAL A 279 20.44 -10.22 -6.58
C VAL A 279 21.20 -11.28 -5.80
N SER A 280 21.49 -11.02 -4.53
CA SER A 280 22.13 -11.97 -3.61
C SER A 280 21.51 -11.89 -2.21
N LEU A 281 21.78 -12.89 -1.37
CA LEU A 281 21.39 -12.84 0.04
C LEU A 281 22.46 -12.14 0.88
N TYR A 282 22.05 -11.14 1.65
CA TYR A 282 22.86 -10.53 2.70
C TYR A 282 22.12 -10.63 4.04
N ARG A 283 22.66 -11.43 4.98
CA ARG A 283 22.02 -11.73 6.27
C ARG A 283 20.56 -12.17 6.08
N ASP A 284 20.36 -13.15 5.20
CA ASP A 284 19.07 -13.74 4.82
C ASP A 284 18.06 -12.80 4.16
N LYS A 285 18.50 -11.62 3.70
CA LYS A 285 17.65 -10.65 2.99
C LYS A 285 18.12 -10.55 1.55
N PRO A 286 17.23 -10.66 0.55
CA PRO A 286 17.58 -10.37 -0.83
C PRO A 286 18.03 -8.91 -0.97
N GLN A 287 19.12 -8.72 -1.71
CA GLN A 287 19.78 -7.43 -1.89
C GLN A 287 20.30 -7.28 -3.32
N ILE A 288 20.21 -6.05 -3.86
CA ILE A 288 20.96 -5.66 -5.07
C ILE A 288 22.01 -4.62 -4.68
N ILE A 289 23.25 -4.82 -5.15
CA ILE A 289 24.32 -3.83 -5.04
C ILE A 289 24.19 -2.82 -6.19
N LEU A 290 24.14 -1.53 -5.86
CA LEU A 290 24.07 -0.42 -6.79
C LEU A 290 25.48 0.14 -7.04
N ASN A 291 26.02 -0.17 -8.21
CA ASN A 291 27.32 0.29 -8.69
C ASN A 291 27.20 1.35 -9.78
N THR A 292 25.99 1.59 -10.33
CA THR A 292 25.76 2.64 -11.33
C THR A 292 24.30 3.09 -11.33
N THR A 293 24.05 4.35 -11.73
CA THR A 293 22.69 4.86 -11.94
C THR A 293 21.97 4.15 -13.08
N GLY A 294 22.69 3.46 -13.98
CA GLY A 294 22.08 2.65 -15.05
C GLY A 294 21.28 1.43 -14.55
N GLN A 295 21.41 1.07 -13.28
CA GLN A 295 20.58 0.04 -12.64
C GLN A 295 19.20 0.55 -12.25
N LEU A 296 18.96 1.87 -12.30
CA LEU A 296 17.77 2.54 -11.81
C LEU A 296 17.00 3.12 -13.01
N SER A 297 15.73 2.72 -13.18
CA SER A 297 14.91 3.14 -14.33
C SER A 297 13.48 3.48 -13.92
N ASP A 298 12.89 4.46 -14.61
CA ASP A 298 11.46 4.81 -14.51
C ASP A 298 10.55 3.95 -15.39
N LEU A 299 11.17 3.19 -16.31
CA LEU A 299 10.50 2.33 -17.27
C LEU A 299 10.92 0.88 -17.05
N PRO A 300 10.00 -0.07 -17.28
CA PRO A 300 10.37 -1.48 -17.33
C PRO A 300 11.37 -1.72 -18.47
N PRO A 301 12.18 -2.79 -18.40
CA PRO A 301 13.07 -3.18 -19.49
C PRO A 301 12.27 -3.31 -20.79
N SER A 302 12.83 -2.86 -21.92
CA SER A 302 12.21 -3.12 -23.21
C SER A 302 12.27 -4.62 -23.49
N GLN A 303 11.12 -5.24 -23.80
CA GLN A 303 11.12 -6.55 -24.45
C GLN A 303 11.89 -6.37 -25.77
N ARG A 304 13.03 -7.05 -25.89
CA ARG A 304 13.71 -7.21 -27.18
C ARG A 304 13.04 -8.33 -27.94
#